data_AF-A0A4Q3C4C5-F1
#
_entry.id   AF-A0A4Q3C4C5-F1
#
_cell.length_a   1.000
_cell.length_b   1.000
_cell.length_c   1.000
_cell.angle_alpha   90.00
_cell.angle_beta   90.00
_cell.angle_gamma   90.00
#
_symmetry.space_group_name_H-M   'P 1'
#
loop_
_entity.id
_entity.type
_entity.pdbx_description
1 polymer ?
#
loop_
_entity_poly.entity_id
_entity_poly.type
_entity_poly.pdbx_seq_one_letter_code
_entity_poly.pdbx_strand_id
1 'polypeptide(L)'
;MSKPPADPANDASGHRSRVRQRLIDGGPDALLDHELVEYLLALAIPRRDTKPLARSLIAEFGGLGPLLSADPGALARAGLTEGVIAALKIAEASALRLL
;
A
#
# COMPACT_ATOMS: atom_id res chain seq x y z
N MET A 1 25.46 2.44 29.47
CA MET A 1 25.02 1.36 28.56
C MET A 1 24.47 2.02 27.31
N SER A 2 25.21 1.96 26.20
CA SER A 2 24.81 2.58 24.93
C SER A 2 23.67 1.77 24.29
N LYS A 3 22.58 2.46 23.94
CA LYS A 3 21.44 1.88 23.21
C LYS A 3 21.95 1.26 21.88
N PRO A 4 21.56 0.02 21.54
CA PRO A 4 21.97 -0.58 20.27
C PRO A 4 21.46 0.28 19.09
N PRO A 5 22.19 0.32 17.96
CA PRO A 5 21.75 1.04 16.77
C PRO A 5 20.37 0.50 16.33
N ALA A 6 19.46 1.42 16.01
CA ALA A 6 18.15 1.06 15.48
C ALA A 6 18.34 0.28 14.18
N ASP A 7 17.67 -0.86 14.06
CA ASP A 7 17.63 -1.65 12.83
C ASP A 7 17.14 -0.76 11.67
N PRO A 8 17.93 -0.56 10.59
CA PRO A 8 17.54 0.28 9.46
C PRO A 8 16.31 -0.25 8.70
N ALA A 9 15.90 -1.50 8.95
CA ALA A 9 14.65 -2.06 8.47
C ALA A 9 13.40 -1.49 9.18
N ASN A 10 13.56 -0.91 10.37
CA ASN A 10 12.46 -0.44 11.23
C ASN A 10 12.29 1.08 11.25
N ASP A 11 13.10 1.81 10.48
CA ASP A 11 12.87 3.23 10.22
C ASP A 11 11.79 3.38 9.14
N ALA A 12 10.57 3.70 9.57
CA ALA A 12 9.42 3.93 8.69
C ALA A 12 9.70 5.03 7.65
N SER A 13 10.59 5.99 7.94
CA SER A 13 10.95 7.07 7.01
C SER A 13 11.89 6.57 5.89
N GLY A 14 12.87 5.72 6.24
CA GLY A 14 13.75 5.05 5.29
C GLY A 14 13.03 4.04 4.41
N HIS A 15 12.09 3.27 4.99
CA HIS A 15 11.33 2.26 4.25
C HIS A 15 10.53 2.86 3.09
N ARG A 16 9.72 3.90 3.36
CA ARG A 16 8.93 4.57 2.32
C ARG A 16 9.80 5.12 1.19
N SER A 17 10.98 5.63 1.53
CA SER A 17 11.93 6.16 0.55
C SER A 17 12.52 5.07 -0.33
N ARG A 18 12.84 3.90 0.22
CA ARG A 18 13.32 2.73 -0.55
C ARG A 18 12.26 2.17 -1.49
N VAL A 19 11.01 2.05 -1.02
CA VAL A 19 9.89 1.59 -1.85
C VAL A 19 9.64 2.55 -3.01
N ARG A 20 9.63 3.86 -2.74
CA ARG A 20 9.52 4.89 -3.78
C ARG A 20 10.65 4.79 -4.82
N GLN A 21 11.90 4.65 -4.36
CA GLN A 21 13.04 4.56 -5.27
C GLN A 21 12.97 3.32 -6.16
N ARG A 22 12.64 2.15 -5.58
CA ARG A 22 12.42 0.92 -6.35
C ARG A 22 11.34 1.07 -7.41
N LEU A 23 10.22 1.70 -7.07
CA LEU A 23 9.13 1.94 -8.02
C LEU A 23 9.57 2.85 -9.19
N ILE A 24 10.30 3.92 -8.90
CA ILE A 24 10.76 4.87 -9.92
C ILE A 24 11.82 4.24 -10.84
N ASP A 25 12.79 3.53 -10.26
CA ASP A 25 13.94 3.01 -11.02
C ASP A 25 13.63 1.69 -11.73
N GLY A 26 12.82 0.83 -11.11
CA GLY A 26 12.51 -0.50 -11.62
C GLY A 26 11.20 -0.60 -12.39
N GLY A 27 10.38 0.46 -12.39
CA GLY A 27 9.10 0.48 -13.10
C GLY A 27 8.01 -0.41 -12.46
N PRO A 28 6.97 -0.79 -13.23
CA PRO A 28 5.76 -1.42 -12.69
C PRO A 28 6.01 -2.80 -12.07
N ASP A 29 7.01 -3.54 -12.53
CA ASP A 29 7.32 -4.90 -12.06
C ASP A 29 8.28 -4.92 -10.85
N ALA A 30 8.71 -3.74 -10.39
CA ALA A 30 9.71 -3.63 -9.32
C ALA A 30 9.19 -3.98 -7.92
N LEU A 31 7.86 -3.96 -7.75
CA LEU A 31 7.16 -4.15 -6.48
C LEU A 31 6.21 -5.33 -6.58
N LEU A 32 6.11 -6.10 -5.49
CA LEU A 32 5.05 -7.10 -5.34
C LEU A 32 3.69 -6.43 -5.12
N ASP A 33 2.58 -7.12 -5.40
CA ASP A 33 1.21 -6.63 -5.18
C ASP A 33 1.00 -5.95 -3.82
N HIS A 34 1.44 -6.61 -2.74
CA HIS A 34 1.29 -6.06 -1.40
C HIS A 34 2.17 -4.84 -1.14
N GLU A 35 3.30 -4.70 -1.84
CA GLU A 35 4.18 -3.52 -1.75
C GLU A 35 3.58 -2.33 -2.51
N LEU A 36 2.87 -2.58 -3.62
CA LEU A 36 2.08 -1.56 -4.32
C LEU A 36 0.95 -1.03 -3.43
N VAL A 37 0.20 -1.94 -2.81
CA VAL A 37 -0.88 -1.58 -1.86
C VAL A 37 -0.30 -0.86 -0.65
N GLU A 38 0.79 -1.35 -0.08
CA GLU A 38 1.46 -0.69 1.05
C GLU A 38 1.83 0.75 0.72
N TYR A 39 2.47 0.99 -0.42
CA TYR A 39 2.85 2.33 -0.81
C TYR A 39 1.64 3.24 -1.05
N LEU A 40 0.61 2.75 -1.73
CA LEU A 40 -0.65 3.48 -1.94
C LEU A 40 -1.31 3.86 -0.61
N LEU A 41 -1.40 2.92 0.33
CA LEU A 41 -1.93 3.17 1.67
C LEU A 41 -1.05 4.15 2.45
N ALA A 42 0.28 4.08 2.32
CA ALA A 42 1.21 4.99 2.99
C ALA A 42 1.04 6.45 2.51
N LEU A 43 0.61 6.66 1.27
CA LEU A 43 0.25 7.98 0.73
C LEU A 43 -1.07 8.49 1.35
N ALA A 44 -2.07 7.62 1.54
CA ALA A 44 -3.36 7.97 2.13
C ALA A 44 -3.36 8.07 3.66
N ILE A 45 -2.50 7.29 4.34
CA ILE A 45 -2.42 7.16 5.80
C ILE A 45 -1.03 7.65 6.26
N PRO A 46 -0.84 8.96 6.48
CA PRO A 46 0.45 9.51 6.85
C PRO A 46 0.88 9.04 8.24
N ARG A 47 2.20 8.80 8.40
CA ARG A 47 2.84 8.47 9.69
C ARG A 47 2.32 7.19 10.37
N ARG A 48 1.81 6.21 9.60
CA ARG A 48 1.50 4.87 10.08
C ARG A 48 2.26 3.79 9.29
N ASP A 49 2.55 2.69 9.98
CA ASP A 49 2.96 1.46 9.32
C ASP A 49 1.75 0.84 8.62
N THR A 50 1.83 0.72 7.30
CA THR A 50 0.75 0.24 6.43
C THR A 50 1.03 -1.15 5.89
N LYS A 51 2.21 -1.73 6.18
CA LYS A 51 2.59 -3.06 5.73
C LYS A 51 1.68 -4.16 6.25
N PRO A 52 1.29 -4.20 7.54
CA PRO A 52 0.36 -5.21 8.04
C PRO A 52 -1.02 -5.09 7.36
N LEU A 53 -1.51 -3.85 7.17
CA LEU A 53 -2.80 -3.59 6.54
C LEU A 53 -2.81 -4.03 5.07
N ALA A 54 -1.77 -3.68 4.30
CA ALA A 54 -1.66 -4.08 2.90
C ALA A 54 -1.67 -5.60 2.72
N ARG A 55 -0.91 -6.33 3.57
CA ARG A 55 -0.90 -7.79 3.56
C ARG A 55 -2.25 -8.39 3.93
N SER A 56 -2.92 -7.84 4.94
CA SER A 56 -4.26 -8.28 5.35
C SER A 56 -5.26 -8.12 4.21
N LEU A 57 -5.28 -6.95 3.55
CA LEU A 57 -6.20 -6.68 2.44
C LEU A 57 -5.93 -7.58 1.23
N ILE A 58 -4.66 -7.80 0.86
CA ILE A 58 -4.34 -8.73 -0.22
C ILE A 58 -4.82 -10.15 0.10
N ALA A 59 -4.64 -10.60 1.35
CA ALA A 59 -5.10 -11.92 1.77
C ALA A 59 -6.64 -12.02 1.81
N GLU A 60 -7.33 -10.98 2.27
CA GLU A 60 -8.78 -10.94 2.39
C GLU A 60 -9.48 -10.87 1.03
N PHE A 61 -8.98 -10.02 0.11
CA PHE A 61 -9.62 -9.81 -1.20
C PHE A 61 -9.08 -10.74 -2.29
N GLY A 62 -7.94 -11.41 -2.08
CA GLY A 62 -7.40 -12.40 -3.00
C GLY A 62 -6.49 -11.83 -4.09
N GLY A 63 -5.77 -10.74 -3.81
CA GLY A 63 -4.79 -10.13 -4.73
C GLY A 63 -5.07 -8.66 -5.06
N LEU A 64 -4.18 -8.04 -5.85
CA LEU A 64 -4.26 -6.61 -6.19
C LEU A 64 -5.52 -6.27 -6.99
N GLY A 65 -5.80 -7.03 -8.06
CA GLY A 65 -6.96 -6.82 -8.92
C GLY A 65 -8.28 -6.84 -8.13
N PRO A 66 -8.61 -7.96 -7.46
CA PRO A 66 -9.81 -8.07 -6.63
C PRO A 66 -9.94 -6.97 -5.56
N LEU A 67 -8.82 -6.58 -4.92
CA LEU A 67 -8.82 -5.50 -3.93
C LEU A 67 -9.17 -4.14 -4.55
N LEU A 68 -8.54 -3.77 -5.67
CA LEU A 68 -8.82 -2.50 -6.34
C LEU A 68 -10.28 -2.46 -6.87
N SER A 69 -10.78 -3.59 -7.39
CA SER A 69 -12.13 -3.70 -7.91
C SER A 69 -13.23 -3.90 -6.86
N ALA A 70 -12.87 -4.10 -5.58
CA ALA A 70 -13.85 -4.37 -4.52
C ALA A 70 -14.86 -3.23 -4.36
N ASP A 71 -16.13 -3.56 -4.13
CA ASP A 71 -17.17 -2.56 -3.86
C ASP A 71 -16.80 -1.68 -2.64
N PRO A 72 -17.04 -0.35 -2.68
CA PRO A 72 -16.75 0.55 -1.55
C PRO A 72 -17.36 0.10 -0.21
N GLY A 73 -18.54 -0.52 -0.22
CA GLY A 73 -19.16 -1.08 0.98
C GLY A 73 -18.42 -2.28 1.53
N ALA A 74 -17.82 -3.12 0.68
CA ALA A 74 -16.95 -4.22 1.13
C ALA A 74 -15.66 -3.68 1.77
N LEU A 75 -15.04 -2.67 1.16
CA LEU A 75 -13.85 -2.00 1.71
C LEU A 75 -14.15 -1.31 3.05
N ALA A 76 -15.33 -0.71 3.18
CA ALA A 76 -15.78 -0.12 4.45
C ALA A 76 -15.98 -1.18 5.54
N ARG A 77 -16.54 -2.35 5.22
CA ARG A 77 -16.67 -3.49 6.15
C ARG A 77 -15.31 -4.06 6.58
N ALA A 78 -14.29 -3.98 5.73
CA ALA A 78 -12.90 -4.30 6.07
C ALA A 78 -12.23 -3.22 6.96
N GLY A 79 -12.97 -2.19 7.38
CA GLY A 79 -12.50 -1.17 8.32
C GLY A 79 -11.72 -0.01 7.66
N LEU A 80 -11.81 0.16 6.34
CA LEU A 80 -11.15 1.25 5.64
C LEU A 80 -11.96 2.55 5.76
N THR A 81 -11.26 3.67 5.93
CA THR A 81 -11.87 5.00 5.92
C THR A 81 -12.20 5.45 4.50
N GLU A 82 -13.13 6.39 4.35
CA GLU A 82 -13.51 6.96 3.05
C GLU A 82 -12.29 7.44 2.23
N GLY A 83 -11.32 8.10 2.87
CA GLY A 83 -10.10 8.56 2.19
C GLY A 83 -9.22 7.43 1.65
N VAL A 84 -9.14 6.31 2.38
CA VAL A 84 -8.40 5.12 1.92
C VAL A 84 -9.15 4.41 0.80
N ILE A 85 -10.48 4.33 0.90
CA ILE A 85 -11.34 3.78 -0.15
C ILE A 85 -11.17 4.59 -1.44
N ALA A 86 -11.23 5.92 -1.36
CA ALA A 86 -11.01 6.80 -2.50
C ALA A 86 -9.61 6.62 -3.13
N ALA A 87 -8.58 6.41 -2.31
CA ALA A 87 -7.22 6.13 -2.81
C ALA A 87 -7.14 4.81 -3.61
N LEU A 88 -7.82 3.75 -3.16
CA LEU A 88 -7.93 2.50 -3.92
C LEU A 88 -8.73 2.70 -5.22
N LYS A 89 -9.84 3.46 -5.15
CA LYS A 89 -10.71 3.70 -6.30
C LYS A 89 -10.10 4.60 -7.37
N ILE A 90 -9.28 5.58 -7.00
CA ILE A 90 -8.56 6.36 -8.03
C ILE A 90 -7.48 5.52 -8.72
N ALA A 91 -6.86 4.56 -8.01
CA ALA A 91 -5.92 3.63 -8.62
C ALA A 91 -6.61 2.67 -9.60
N GLU A 92 -7.74 2.07 -9.21
CA GLU A 92 -8.59 1.26 -10.11
C GLU A 92 -9.00 2.04 -11.36
N ALA A 93 -9.56 3.23 -11.17
CA ALA A 93 -10.06 4.05 -12.25
C ALA A 93 -8.94 4.52 -13.21
N SER A 94 -7.71 4.67 -12.71
CA SER A 94 -6.54 4.96 -13.55
C SER A 94 -6.13 3.74 -14.37
N ALA A 95 -6.07 2.56 -13.75
CA ALA A 95 -5.72 1.32 -14.43
C ALA A 95 -6.70 0.97 -15.56
N LEU A 96 -8.01 1.13 -15.33
CA LEU A 96 -9.05 0.84 -16.34
C LEU A 96 -9.00 1.76 -17.57
N ARG A 97 -8.40 2.95 -17.47
CA ARG A 97 -8.27 3.89 -18.60
C ARG A 97 -7.03 3.66 -19.46
N LEU A 98 -6.15 2.74 -19.04
CA LEU A 98 -4.94 2.36 -19.80
C LEU A 98 -5.18 1.13 -20.69
N LEU A 99 -6.37 0.53 -20.62
CA LEU A 99 -6.84 -0.55 -21.49
C LEU A 99 -7.43 0.02 -22.79
#